data_AF-A0A0M9XAC0-F1
#
_entry.id   AF-A0A0M9XAC0-F1
#
_cell.length_a   1.000
_cell.length_b   1.000
_cell.length_c   1.000
_cell.angle_alpha   90.00
_cell.angle_beta   90.00
_cell.angle_gamma   90.00
#
_symmetry.space_group_name_H-M   'P 1'
#
loop_
_entity.id
_entity.type
_entity.pdbx_description
1 polymer ?
#
loop_
_entity_poly.entity_id
_entity_poly.type
_entity_poly.pdbx_seq_one_letter_code
_entity_poly.pdbx_strand_id
1 'polypeptide(L)'
;TAVYFTTALFDAMASEAVGALAGLEEIWTGGDVLSAPALRRVLEECPGTTVVHAYGPTESTVFCSYQVFGPGERVVERLHLGVPMANTRMYVLDEGLRPVVPGVVGELYVAGSHLARGYVGRPGLSSERFVADPFGPAGERMYRTGDLARWNEHGEVVFEGRADQQVKLRGFRIEPGEIESALVVHPSVAQAAVVVREDRPGDKRL
;
A
#
# COMPACT_ATOMS: atom_id res chain seq x y z
N THR A 1 -4.93 -24.27 2.04
CA THR A 1 -4.87 -23.72 0.66
C THR A 1 -4.88 -22.19 0.73
N ALA A 2 -4.06 -21.51 -0.08
CA ALA A 2 -3.90 -20.05 -0.01
C ALA A 2 -3.96 -19.38 -1.39
N VAL A 3 -4.41 -18.12 -1.44
CA VAL A 3 -4.49 -17.31 -2.67
C VAL A 3 -4.18 -15.84 -2.38
N TYR A 4 -3.69 -15.12 -3.40
CA TYR A 4 -3.58 -13.67 -3.37
C TYR A 4 -4.59 -13.02 -4.32
N PHE A 5 -5.25 -11.96 -3.86
CA PHE A 5 -6.05 -11.06 -4.68
C PHE A 5 -5.54 -9.62 -4.54
N THR A 6 -5.58 -8.83 -5.61
CA THR A 6 -5.54 -7.36 -5.42
C THR A 6 -6.75 -6.94 -4.59
N THR A 7 -6.64 -5.89 -3.77
CA THR A 7 -7.76 -5.40 -2.95
C THR A 7 -9.06 -5.21 -3.75
N ALA A 8 -8.98 -4.63 -4.96
CA ALA A 8 -10.14 -4.42 -5.81
C ALA A 8 -10.85 -5.75 -6.22
N LEU A 9 -10.06 -6.80 -6.50
CA LEU A 9 -10.61 -8.11 -6.84
C LEU A 9 -11.14 -8.83 -5.59
N PHE A 10 -10.48 -8.69 -4.45
CA PHE A 10 -11.00 -9.18 -3.17
C PHE A 10 -12.37 -8.58 -2.86
N ASP A 11 -12.51 -7.26 -3.03
CA ASP A 11 -13.78 -6.56 -2.80
C ASP A 11 -14.89 -7.04 -3.74
N ALA A 12 -14.57 -7.24 -5.02
CA ALA A 12 -15.50 -7.80 -6.00
C ALA A 12 -15.93 -9.23 -5.63
N MET A 13 -14.98 -10.10 -5.26
CA MET A 13 -15.26 -11.47 -4.82
C MET A 13 -16.13 -11.48 -3.56
N ALA A 14 -15.81 -10.65 -2.56
CA ALA A 14 -16.61 -10.52 -1.34
C ALA A 14 -18.04 -10.05 -1.64
N SER A 15 -18.23 -9.17 -2.62
CA SER A 15 -19.54 -8.64 -2.99
C SER A 15 -20.38 -9.64 -3.81
N GLU A 16 -19.78 -10.25 -4.82
CA GLU A 16 -20.51 -10.96 -5.87
C GLU A 16 -20.41 -12.49 -5.78
N ALA A 17 -19.35 -13.02 -5.16
CA ALA A 17 -19.02 -14.45 -5.22
C ALA A 17 -18.35 -14.98 -3.95
N VAL A 18 -18.74 -14.46 -2.77
CA VAL A 18 -18.09 -14.80 -1.49
C VAL A 18 -18.12 -16.30 -1.18
N GLY A 19 -19.16 -17.02 -1.61
CA GLY A 19 -19.22 -18.49 -1.47
C GLY A 19 -18.11 -19.22 -2.24
N ALA A 20 -17.52 -18.62 -3.28
CA ALA A 20 -16.37 -19.17 -3.98
C ALA A 20 -15.05 -19.03 -3.20
N LEU A 21 -15.04 -18.21 -2.14
CA LEU A 21 -13.91 -18.09 -1.21
C LEU A 21 -13.96 -19.15 -0.10
N ALA A 22 -15.10 -19.83 0.07
CA ALA A 22 -15.26 -20.87 1.08
C ALA A 22 -14.30 -22.04 0.83
N GLY A 23 -13.64 -22.51 1.90
CA GLY A 23 -12.67 -23.60 1.83
C GLY A 23 -11.23 -23.16 1.54
N LEU A 24 -10.98 -21.87 1.33
CA LEU A 24 -9.63 -21.31 1.41
C LEU A 24 -9.22 -21.18 2.88
N GLU A 25 -8.03 -21.66 3.22
CA GLU A 25 -7.47 -21.49 4.57
C GLU A 25 -6.93 -20.06 4.76
N GLU A 26 -6.36 -19.47 3.71
CA GLU A 26 -5.74 -18.15 3.78
C GLU A 26 -5.98 -17.33 2.50
N ILE A 27 -6.37 -16.07 2.67
CA ILE A 27 -6.55 -15.10 1.60
C ILE A 27 -5.64 -13.92 1.87
N TRP A 28 -4.65 -13.72 1.02
CA TRP A 28 -3.84 -12.52 1.02
C TRP A 28 -4.50 -11.48 0.11
N THR A 29 -4.61 -10.26 0.58
CA THR A 29 -5.12 -9.13 -0.19
C THR A 29 -4.24 -7.92 0.01
N GLY A 30 -4.12 -7.06 -0.99
CA GLY A 30 -3.31 -5.87 -0.86
C GLY A 30 -3.23 -5.07 -2.14
N GLY A 31 -2.43 -4.02 -2.07
CA GLY A 31 -2.26 -3.14 -3.21
C GLY A 31 -3.29 -2.01 -3.30
N ASP A 32 -4.30 -1.91 -2.43
CA ASP A 32 -5.08 -0.67 -2.19
C ASP A 32 -5.64 -0.69 -0.76
N VAL A 33 -6.32 0.39 -0.34
CA VAL A 33 -7.03 0.49 0.93
C VAL A 33 -8.11 -0.58 0.99
N LEU A 34 -8.05 -1.44 2.03
CA LEU A 34 -9.00 -2.53 2.21
C LEU A 34 -10.38 -2.01 2.62
N SER A 35 -11.42 -2.52 1.95
CA SER A 35 -12.80 -2.22 2.30
C SER A 35 -13.21 -2.99 3.57
N ALA A 36 -13.44 -2.26 4.67
CA ALA A 36 -13.95 -2.85 5.91
C ALA A 36 -15.30 -3.60 5.73
N PRO A 37 -16.26 -3.14 4.91
CA PRO A 37 -17.44 -3.93 4.55
C PRO A 37 -17.12 -5.26 3.85
N ALA A 38 -16.20 -5.26 2.87
CA ALA A 38 -15.83 -6.49 2.15
C ALA A 38 -15.13 -7.49 3.09
N LEU A 39 -14.19 -7.00 3.90
CA LEU A 39 -13.51 -7.80 4.92
C LEU A 39 -14.51 -8.43 5.89
N ARG A 40 -15.43 -7.64 6.47
CA ARG A 40 -16.45 -8.16 7.40
C ARG A 40 -17.29 -9.26 6.76
N ARG A 41 -17.73 -9.07 5.51
CA ARG A 41 -18.52 -10.07 4.80
C ARG A 41 -17.77 -11.39 4.62
N VAL A 42 -16.50 -11.34 4.23
CA VAL A 42 -15.67 -12.56 4.11
C VAL A 42 -15.48 -13.22 5.47
N LEU A 43 -15.19 -12.46 6.53
CA LEU A 43 -15.02 -13.02 7.87
C LEU A 43 -16.31 -13.69 8.39
N GLU A 44 -17.48 -13.12 8.08
CA GLU A 44 -18.79 -13.68 8.45
C GLU A 44 -19.13 -14.95 7.66
N GLU A 45 -18.99 -14.91 6.33
CA GLU A 45 -19.43 -15.99 5.44
C GLU A 45 -18.38 -17.10 5.24
N CYS A 46 -17.10 -16.82 5.49
CA CYS A 46 -15.98 -17.75 5.42
C CYS A 46 -15.28 -17.86 6.79
N PRO A 47 -15.95 -18.40 7.82
CA PRO A 47 -15.54 -18.29 9.21
C PRO A 47 -14.21 -19.01 9.55
N GLY A 48 -13.79 -19.95 8.71
CA GLY A 48 -12.55 -20.72 8.84
C GLY A 48 -11.36 -20.14 8.08
N THR A 49 -11.55 -19.02 7.38
CA THR A 49 -10.52 -18.41 6.54
C THR A 49 -9.77 -17.32 7.31
N THR A 50 -8.44 -17.33 7.19
CA THR A 50 -7.59 -16.21 7.61
C THR A 50 -7.48 -15.20 6.47
N VAL A 51 -7.74 -13.92 6.75
CA VAL A 51 -7.51 -12.85 5.77
C VAL A 51 -6.26 -12.06 6.17
N VAL A 52 -5.33 -11.89 5.24
CA VAL A 52 -4.09 -11.14 5.46
C VAL A 52 -4.07 -9.93 4.54
N HIS A 53 -4.17 -8.73 5.10
CA HIS A 53 -4.00 -7.49 4.34
C HIS A 53 -2.52 -7.09 4.32
N ALA A 54 -1.91 -7.11 3.14
CA ALA A 54 -0.50 -6.84 2.96
C ALA A 54 -0.27 -5.48 2.30
N TYR A 55 0.76 -4.80 2.77
CA TYR A 55 1.25 -3.54 2.23
C TYR A 55 2.70 -3.69 1.78
N GLY A 56 3.04 -3.07 0.65
CA GLY A 56 4.40 -2.97 0.17
C GLY A 56 4.48 -2.30 -1.21
N PRO A 57 5.40 -1.35 -1.41
CA PRO A 57 5.80 -0.91 -2.74
C PRO A 57 6.64 -1.98 -3.46
N THR A 58 6.70 -1.90 -4.79
CA THR A 58 7.56 -2.78 -5.61
C THR A 58 9.03 -2.67 -5.20
N GLU A 59 9.45 -1.47 -4.81
CA GLU A 59 10.80 -1.14 -4.35
C GLU A 59 11.21 -1.83 -3.05
N SER A 60 10.24 -2.37 -2.30
CA SER A 60 10.47 -3.22 -1.12
C SER A 60 10.06 -4.68 -1.37
N THR A 61 10.04 -5.14 -2.63
CA THR A 61 9.78 -6.53 -3.01
C THR A 61 8.45 -7.09 -2.49
N VAL A 62 7.36 -6.68 -3.16
CA VAL A 62 6.00 -7.19 -2.97
C VAL A 62 5.35 -6.73 -1.66
N PHE A 63 5.75 -7.26 -0.50
CA PHE A 63 5.16 -6.93 0.80
C PHE A 63 6.25 -6.61 1.82
N CYS A 64 6.07 -5.51 2.56
CA CYS A 64 6.93 -5.12 3.66
C CYS A 64 6.20 -5.15 5.01
N SER A 65 4.87 -5.21 5.03
CA SER A 65 4.08 -5.34 6.26
C SER A 65 2.72 -5.99 6.01
N TYR A 66 2.09 -6.49 7.07
CA TYR A 66 0.80 -7.18 6.95
C TYR A 66 -0.02 -7.13 8.24
N GLN A 67 -1.35 -7.10 8.10
CA GLN A 67 -2.33 -7.23 9.16
C GLN A 67 -3.10 -8.54 8.96
N VAL A 68 -3.29 -9.31 10.04
CA VAL A 68 -3.97 -10.62 10.00
C VAL A 68 -5.33 -10.51 10.67
N PHE A 69 -6.34 -11.09 10.04
CA PHE A 69 -7.68 -11.30 10.58
C PHE A 69 -7.95 -12.79 10.64
N GLY A 70 -8.01 -13.32 11.86
CA GLY A 70 -8.01 -14.76 12.11
C GLY A 70 -9.38 -15.43 11.96
N PRO A 71 -9.43 -16.77 11.90
CA PRO A 71 -10.68 -17.51 11.96
C PRO A 71 -11.48 -17.17 13.21
N GLY A 72 -12.78 -16.95 13.07
CA GLY A 72 -13.66 -16.54 14.16
C GLY A 72 -13.61 -15.05 14.54
N GLU A 73 -12.68 -14.26 14.00
CA GLU A 73 -12.67 -12.81 14.15
C GLU A 73 -13.84 -12.21 13.34
N ARG A 74 -14.65 -11.37 13.98
CA ARG A 74 -15.86 -10.76 13.36
C ARG A 74 -15.88 -9.25 13.43
N VAL A 75 -14.99 -8.67 14.22
CA VAL A 75 -14.93 -7.23 14.44
C VAL A 75 -13.66 -6.72 13.79
N VAL A 76 -13.83 -5.84 12.79
CA VAL A 76 -12.72 -5.09 12.22
C VAL A 76 -12.65 -3.78 13.01
N GLU A 77 -11.87 -3.77 14.09
CA GLU A 77 -11.77 -2.59 14.95
C GLU A 77 -10.94 -1.47 14.30
N ARG A 78 -9.81 -1.82 13.68
CA ARG A 78 -8.89 -0.86 13.05
C ARG A 78 -8.25 -1.47 11.81
N LEU A 79 -8.20 -0.72 10.72
CA LEU A 79 -7.37 -1.02 9.57
C LEU A 79 -6.09 -0.19 9.66
N HIS A 80 -4.95 -0.86 9.55
CA HIS A 80 -3.64 -0.25 9.58
C HIS A 80 -2.72 -1.00 8.62
N LEU A 81 -1.50 -0.50 8.38
CA LEU A 81 -0.52 -1.13 7.50
C LEU A 81 0.13 -2.37 8.14
N GLY A 82 -0.45 -2.93 9.20
CA GLY A 82 0.05 -4.14 9.83
C GLY A 82 1.33 -3.98 10.62
N VAL A 83 1.98 -5.12 10.86
CA VAL A 83 3.32 -5.22 11.45
C VAL A 83 4.36 -5.46 10.34
N PRO A 84 5.63 -5.04 10.52
CA PRO A 84 6.68 -5.29 9.54
C PRO A 84 6.88 -6.79 9.28
N MET A 85 7.14 -7.15 8.03
CA MET A 85 7.65 -8.46 7.64
C MET A 85 9.02 -8.73 8.29
N ALA A 86 9.43 -10.00 8.35
CA ALA A 86 10.76 -10.34 8.81
C ALA A 86 11.83 -9.55 8.04
N ASN A 87 12.88 -9.10 8.73
CA ASN A 87 13.94 -8.26 8.17
C ASN A 87 13.45 -6.92 7.58
N THR A 88 12.32 -6.41 8.05
CA THR A 88 11.78 -5.11 7.66
C THR A 88 11.70 -4.17 8.85
N ARG A 89 12.05 -2.90 8.62
CA ARG A 89 11.83 -1.80 9.55
C ARG A 89 11.00 -0.73 8.85
N MET A 90 10.09 -0.11 9.59
CA MET A 90 9.23 0.96 9.11
C MET A 90 9.47 2.19 9.98
N TYR A 91 9.60 3.35 9.33
CA TYR A 91 9.78 4.63 10.01
C TYR A 91 8.76 5.62 9.47
N VAL A 92 8.20 6.43 10.37
CA VAL A 92 7.40 7.59 9.97
C VAL A 92 8.23 8.82 10.32
N LEU A 93 8.66 9.55 9.30
CA LEU A 93 9.66 10.61 9.41
C LEU A 93 9.10 11.97 8.98
N ASP A 94 9.61 13.04 9.59
CA ASP A 94 9.39 14.40 9.12
C ASP A 94 10.30 14.77 7.94
N GLU A 95 10.16 15.99 7.41
CA GLU A 95 10.99 16.52 6.31
C GLU A 95 12.50 16.57 6.63
N GLY A 96 12.85 16.58 7.91
CA GLY A 96 14.23 16.54 8.40
C GLY A 96 14.76 15.12 8.64
N LEU A 97 14.04 14.08 8.19
CA LEU A 97 14.34 12.67 8.43
C LEU A 97 14.38 12.30 9.92
N ARG A 98 13.60 12.97 10.77
CA ARG A 98 13.49 12.65 12.20
C ARG A 98 12.21 11.86 12.45
N PRO A 99 12.23 10.83 13.31
CA PRO A 99 11.01 10.11 13.70
C PRO A 99 9.97 11.06 14.30
N VAL A 100 8.75 10.99 13.80
CA VAL A 100 7.62 11.74 14.37
C VAL A 100 7.08 11.05 15.62
N VAL A 101 6.49 11.82 16.53
CA VAL A 101 5.79 11.26 17.70
C VAL A 101 4.48 10.59 17.27
N PRO A 102 3.95 9.62 18.06
CA PRO A 102 2.64 9.03 17.79
C PRO A 102 1.54 10.09 17.66
N GLY A 103 0.63 9.88 16.71
CA GLY A 103 -0.45 10.80 16.35
C GLY A 103 -0.08 11.83 15.28
N VAL A 104 1.21 12.08 15.02
CA VAL A 104 1.64 13.05 14.00
C VAL A 104 1.85 12.37 12.66
N VAL A 105 1.34 13.00 11.60
CA VAL A 105 1.54 12.54 10.22
C VAL A 105 2.95 12.87 9.75
N GLY A 106 3.62 11.88 9.17
CA GLY A 106 4.88 12.03 8.46
C GLY A 106 4.89 11.13 7.22
N GLU A 107 6.03 11.06 6.54
CA GLU A 107 6.21 10.18 5.40
C GLU A 107 6.75 8.82 5.85
N LEU A 108 6.23 7.75 5.24
CA LEU A 108 6.62 6.38 5.53
C LEU A 108 7.91 6.02 4.78
N TYR A 109 8.88 5.48 5.51
CA TYR A 109 10.11 4.90 4.99
C TYR A 109 10.18 3.43 5.37
N VAL A 110 10.72 2.62 4.47
CA VAL A 110 10.89 1.17 4.67
C VAL A 110 12.36 0.81 4.51
N ALA A 111 12.93 0.07 5.45
CA ALA A 111 14.30 -0.42 5.40
C ALA A 111 14.36 -1.94 5.55
N GLY A 112 15.39 -2.56 4.98
CA GLY A 112 15.61 -3.99 5.09
C GLY A 112 16.37 -4.58 3.90
N SER A 113 16.71 -5.86 4.02
CA SER A 113 17.45 -6.61 3.00
C SER A 113 16.67 -6.84 1.70
N HIS A 114 15.35 -6.66 1.75
CA HIS A 114 14.41 -6.85 0.64
C HIS A 114 14.29 -5.62 -0.28
N LEU A 115 14.98 -4.51 0.03
CA LEU A 115 14.95 -3.32 -0.82
C LEU A 115 15.59 -3.61 -2.18
N ALA A 116 14.96 -3.09 -3.24
CA ALA A 116 15.50 -3.12 -4.58
C ALA A 116 16.86 -2.40 -4.65
N ARG A 117 17.66 -2.74 -5.67
CA ARG A 117 18.93 -2.03 -5.92
C ARG A 117 18.72 -0.55 -6.26
N GLY A 118 17.65 -0.25 -6.99
CA GLY A 118 17.33 1.07 -7.50
C GLY A 118 16.63 0.97 -8.85
N TYR A 119 16.47 2.12 -9.52
CA TYR A 119 15.85 2.22 -10.83
C TYR A 119 16.90 2.12 -11.95
N VAL A 120 16.69 1.19 -12.90
CA VAL A 120 17.63 0.94 -14.00
C VAL A 120 17.79 2.19 -14.87
N GLY A 121 19.04 2.61 -15.11
CA GLY A 121 19.35 3.79 -15.93
C GLY A 121 18.93 5.13 -15.31
N ARG A 122 18.51 5.16 -14.04
CA ARG A 122 18.00 6.36 -13.36
C ARG A 122 18.69 6.58 -12.02
N PRO A 123 20.02 6.86 -12.00
CA PRO A 123 20.78 6.99 -10.76
C PRO A 123 20.29 8.17 -9.88
N GLY A 124 19.91 9.31 -10.47
CA GLY A 124 19.38 10.45 -9.72
C GLY A 124 18.10 10.12 -8.93
N LEU A 125 17.11 9.52 -9.60
CA LEU A 125 15.88 9.06 -8.94
C LEU A 125 16.17 7.96 -7.92
N SER A 126 17.14 7.09 -8.20
CA SER A 126 17.55 6.05 -7.26
C SER A 126 18.13 6.65 -5.98
N SER A 127 19.00 7.66 -6.08
CA SER A 127 19.55 8.35 -4.90
C SER A 127 18.53 9.20 -4.15
N GLU A 128 17.50 9.68 -4.84
CA GLU A 128 16.40 10.45 -4.23
C GLU A 128 15.47 9.54 -3.40
N ARG A 129 15.17 8.34 -3.91
CA ARG A 129 14.19 7.44 -3.27
C ARG A 129 14.83 6.38 -2.36
N PHE A 130 16.04 5.92 -2.65
CA PHE A 130 16.78 4.96 -1.82
C PHE A 130 17.91 5.68 -1.06
N VAL A 131 17.54 6.29 0.06
CA VAL A 131 18.43 7.12 0.88
C VAL A 131 19.14 6.28 1.95
N ALA A 132 20.18 6.84 2.59
CA ALA A 132 20.86 6.17 3.70
C ALA A 132 19.91 5.97 4.89
N ASP A 133 20.00 4.83 5.57
CA ASP A 133 19.25 4.56 6.80
C ASP A 133 20.10 4.95 8.03
N PRO A 134 19.81 6.07 8.71
CA PRO A 134 20.57 6.49 9.90
C PRO A 134 20.17 5.72 11.17
N PHE A 135 19.12 4.89 11.12
CA PHE A 135 18.57 4.15 12.26
C PHE A 135 18.98 2.67 12.25
N GLY A 136 19.49 2.19 11.12
CA GLY A 136 19.97 0.83 10.92
C GLY A 136 21.49 0.69 11.06
N PRO A 137 22.01 -0.53 10.80
CA PRO A 137 23.44 -0.78 10.64
C PRO A 137 24.09 0.11 9.58
N ALA A 138 25.39 0.37 9.75
CA ALA A 138 26.16 1.20 8.82
C ALA A 138 26.12 0.63 7.38
N GLY A 139 25.83 1.51 6.42
CA GLY A 139 25.76 1.16 5.00
C GLY A 139 24.38 0.67 4.52
N GLU A 140 23.41 0.53 5.43
CA GLU A 140 22.04 0.22 5.03
C GLU A 140 21.31 1.44 4.43
N ARG A 141 20.24 1.14 3.70
CA ARG A 141 19.41 2.12 2.99
C ARG A 141 17.96 1.96 3.44
N MET A 142 17.21 3.05 3.30
CA MET A 142 15.77 3.08 3.43
C MET A 142 15.14 3.62 2.14
N TYR A 143 13.95 3.11 1.81
CA TYR A 143 13.17 3.54 0.67
C TYR A 143 12.09 4.54 1.11
N ARG A 144 12.08 5.71 0.46
CA ARG A 144 11.11 6.79 0.62
C ARG A 144 9.83 6.48 -0.17
N THR A 145 8.79 6.03 0.52
CA THR A 145 7.60 5.44 -0.14
C THR A 145 6.71 6.46 -0.84
N GLY A 146 6.73 7.73 -0.42
CA GLY A 146 5.75 8.74 -0.80
C GLY A 146 4.37 8.54 -0.14
N ASP A 147 4.19 7.52 0.70
CA ASP A 147 2.98 7.32 1.49
C ASP A 147 3.05 8.14 2.78
N LEU A 148 1.97 8.84 3.09
CA LEU A 148 1.78 9.54 4.36
C LEU A 148 1.19 8.56 5.37
N ALA A 149 1.74 8.59 6.58
CA ALA A 149 1.31 7.70 7.64
C ALA A 149 1.50 8.34 9.02
N ARG A 150 0.91 7.74 10.04
CA ARG A 150 1.18 8.05 11.45
C ARG A 150 1.17 6.79 12.30
N TRP A 151 1.88 6.83 13.43
CA TRP A 151 1.68 5.85 14.49
C TRP A 151 0.43 6.20 15.29
N ASN A 152 -0.44 5.24 15.58
CA ASN A 152 -1.53 5.43 16.53
C ASN A 152 -1.09 5.08 17.97
N GLU A 153 -2.01 5.23 18.93
CA GLU A 153 -1.76 4.95 20.35
C GLU A 153 -1.45 3.47 20.64
N HIS A 154 -1.78 2.58 19.71
CA HIS A 154 -1.51 1.15 19.80
C HIS A 154 -0.17 0.75 19.17
N GLY A 155 0.61 1.71 18.67
CA GLY A 155 1.87 1.43 17.97
C GLY A 155 1.65 0.81 16.59
N GLU A 156 0.51 1.05 15.96
CA GLU A 156 0.18 0.60 14.61
C GLU A 156 0.39 1.75 13.60
N VAL A 157 0.91 1.44 12.41
CA VAL A 157 1.08 2.43 11.33
C VAL A 157 -0.23 2.59 10.56
N VAL A 158 -0.85 3.76 10.63
CA VAL A 158 -2.07 4.08 9.89
C VAL A 158 -1.71 4.85 8.63
N PHE A 159 -2.28 4.44 7.50
CA PHE A 159 -2.14 5.12 6.21
C PHE A 159 -3.02 6.36 6.14
N GLU A 160 -2.47 7.49 5.71
CA GLU A 160 -3.12 8.80 5.67
C GLU A 160 -3.20 9.39 4.24
N GLY A 161 -2.70 8.67 3.24
CA GLY A 161 -2.72 9.09 1.84
C GLY A 161 -1.34 9.12 1.21
N ARG A 162 -1.19 9.90 0.14
CA ARG A 162 0.07 10.05 -0.58
C ARG A 162 0.55 11.51 -0.56
N ALA A 163 1.86 11.67 -0.52
CA ALA A 163 2.52 12.97 -0.64
C ALA A 163 2.60 13.44 -2.10
N ASP A 164 2.50 12.51 -3.05
CA ASP A 164 2.53 12.75 -4.49
C ASP A 164 1.16 12.47 -5.15
N GLN A 165 1.08 12.69 -6.46
CA GLN A 165 -0.13 12.47 -7.26
C GLN A 165 -0.30 11.01 -7.71
N GLN A 166 0.55 10.09 -7.26
CA GLN A 166 0.47 8.70 -7.67
C GLN A 166 -0.86 8.10 -7.20
N VAL A 167 -1.51 7.33 -8.06
CA VAL A 167 -2.81 6.71 -7.75
C VAL A 167 -2.77 5.22 -8.02
N LYS A 168 -3.72 4.51 -7.41
CA LYS A 168 -3.95 3.10 -7.67
C LYS A 168 -5.31 2.91 -8.33
N LEU A 169 -5.30 2.19 -9.45
CA LEU A 169 -6.48 1.94 -10.25
C LEU A 169 -6.51 0.48 -10.66
N ARG A 170 -7.50 -0.28 -10.20
CA ARG A 170 -7.67 -1.70 -10.56
C ARG A 170 -6.40 -2.54 -10.31
N GLY A 171 -5.67 -2.23 -9.23
CA GLY A 171 -4.41 -2.89 -8.87
C GLY A 171 -3.15 -2.34 -9.54
N PHE A 172 -3.27 -1.39 -10.48
CA PHE A 172 -2.13 -0.75 -11.14
C PHE A 172 -1.73 0.54 -10.44
N ARG A 173 -0.42 0.73 -10.26
CA ARG A 173 0.18 2.01 -9.86
C ARG A 173 0.28 2.89 -11.10
N ILE A 174 -0.36 4.05 -11.06
CA ILE A 174 -0.40 5.00 -12.17
C ILE A 174 0.20 6.32 -11.72
N GLU A 175 1.09 6.86 -12.54
CA GLU A 175 1.61 8.22 -12.43
C GLU A 175 0.85 9.13 -13.41
N PRO A 176 -0.09 9.98 -12.97
CA PRO A 176 -0.85 10.85 -13.88
C PRO A 176 0.04 11.68 -14.82
N GLY A 177 1.20 12.14 -14.33
CA GLY A 177 2.18 12.89 -15.12
C GLY A 177 2.76 12.12 -16.31
N GLU A 178 2.80 10.79 -16.28
CA GLU A 178 3.20 9.97 -17.44
C GLU A 178 2.17 10.10 -18.57
N ILE A 179 0.88 10.05 -18.21
CA ILE A 179 -0.24 10.17 -19.16
C ILE A 179 -0.31 11.61 -19.69
N GLU A 180 -0.18 12.62 -18.82
CA GLU A 180 -0.12 14.03 -19.22
C GLU A 180 1.02 14.30 -20.20
N SER A 181 2.21 13.76 -19.92
CA SER A 181 3.38 13.88 -20.81
C SER A 181 3.11 13.23 -22.16
N ALA A 182 2.49 12.06 -22.20
CA ALA A 182 2.11 11.39 -23.44
C ALA A 182 1.06 12.18 -24.24
N LEU A 183 0.11 12.82 -23.57
CA LEU A 183 -0.93 13.64 -24.23
C LEU A 183 -0.36 14.90 -24.87
N VAL A 184 0.57 15.59 -24.21
CA VAL A 184 1.18 16.85 -24.71
C VAL A 184 2.14 16.62 -25.89
N VAL A 185 2.56 15.38 -26.16
CA VAL A 185 3.30 15.05 -27.39
C VAL A 185 2.44 15.24 -28.65
N HIS A 186 1.10 15.21 -28.53
CA HIS A 186 0.21 15.42 -29.66
C HIS A 186 0.22 16.90 -30.12
N PRO A 187 0.48 17.23 -31.40
CA PRO A 187 0.66 18.62 -31.86
C PRO A 187 -0.50 19.57 -31.57
N SER A 188 -1.73 19.05 -31.49
CA SER A 188 -2.94 19.84 -31.20
C SER A 188 -3.23 20.02 -29.70
N VAL A 189 -2.42 19.45 -28.80
CA VAL A 189 -2.63 19.51 -27.34
C VAL A 189 -1.58 20.44 -26.73
N ALA A 190 -2.02 21.60 -26.25
CA ALA A 190 -1.12 22.57 -25.61
C ALA A 190 -0.83 22.21 -24.14
N GLN A 191 -1.83 21.68 -23.43
CA GLN A 191 -1.76 21.32 -22.01
C GLN A 191 -2.69 20.13 -21.75
N ALA A 192 -2.34 19.30 -20.77
CA ALA A 192 -3.15 18.18 -20.32
C ALA A 192 -3.13 18.11 -18.79
N ALA A 193 -4.23 17.63 -18.21
CA ALA A 193 -4.35 17.29 -16.80
C ALA A 193 -5.10 15.97 -16.68
N VAL A 194 -4.61 15.07 -15.83
CA VAL A 194 -5.20 13.74 -15.61
C VAL A 194 -5.60 13.62 -14.15
N VAL A 195 -6.89 13.40 -13.91
CA VAL A 195 -7.47 13.37 -12.56
C VAL A 195 -8.23 12.08 -12.34
N VAL A 196 -8.10 11.50 -11.15
CA VAL A 196 -8.95 10.37 -10.77
C VAL A 196 -10.35 10.89 -10.43
N ARG A 197 -11.36 10.24 -11.00
CA ARG A 197 -12.77 10.42 -10.68
C ARG A 197 -13.36 9.15 -10.10
N GLU A 198 -14.34 9.32 -9.22
CA GLU A 198 -15.09 8.23 -8.61
C GLU A 198 -16.59 8.57 -8.73
N ASP A 199 -17.17 8.23 -9.89
CA ASP A 199 -18.57 8.54 -10.19
C ASP A 199 -19.54 7.62 -9.42
N ARG A 200 -19.04 6.46 -8.97
CA ARG A 200 -19.72 5.52 -8.07
C ARG A 200 -18.73 5.10 -6.98
N PRO A 201 -19.15 4.98 -5.71
CA PRO A 201 -18.26 4.52 -4.64
C PRO A 201 -17.57 3.20 -5.01
N GLY A 202 -16.24 3.16 -4.87
CA GLY A 202 -15.37 2.04 -5.23
C GLY A 202 -14.95 1.97 -6.71
N ASP A 203 -15.56 2.73 -7.61
CA ASP A 203 -15.28 2.69 -9.05
C ASP A 203 -14.47 3.90 -9.51
N LYS A 204 -13.17 3.84 -9.23
CA LYS A 204 -12.20 4.85 -9.67
C LYS A 204 -11.90 4.72 -11.17
N ARG A 205 -11.74 5.86 -11.85
CA ARG A 205 -11.34 5.97 -13.27
C ARG A 205 -10.53 7.24 -13.51
N LEU A 206 -9.81 7.30 -14.62
CA LEU A 206 -9.17 8.51 -15.16
C LEU A 206 -10.07 9.13 -16.23
#